data_AF-A0A1R0XIA8-F1
#
_entry.id   AF-A0A1R0XIA8-F1
#
_cell.length_a   1.000
_cell.length_b   1.000
_cell.length_c   1.000
_cell.angle_alpha   90.00
_cell.angle_beta   90.00
_cell.angle_gamma   90.00
#
_symmetry.space_group_name_H-M   'P 1'
#
loop_
_entity.id
_entity.type
_entity.pdbx_description
1 polymer ?
#
loop_
_entity_poly.entity_id
_entity_poly.type
_entity_poly.pdbx_seq_one_letter_code
_entity_poly.pdbx_strand_id
1 'polypeptide(L)'
;MELDLNGINADSLVQMLKASFTLENWDGILQIADKLYSEINHFYSINQRESTDGQKESDFGLKRSIVYYFGFSMCLKGIALEKMGRYEEARECISKYEELGWINDMDAGGWAEVEYYSEIARANRYVIDLNEGNTEVLPDYLVFLRHNYEELLPGMTHILESAIKHEYNVDEVLIEFKEQIESMEEYYETKRNIRYYLDFIYLKAKYYSLNGNIYDAINILSYAMASSVKFKDDTGFRKSAALFEKLRNQTTPEQLDKYLGLMEQILV
;
A
#
# COMPACT_ATOMS: atom_id res chain seq x y z
N MET A 1 -19.44 -0.47 13.97
CA MET A 1 -20.70 0.06 13.39
C MET A 1 -20.89 -0.66 12.07
N GLU A 2 -22.05 -1.30 11.89
CA GLU A 2 -22.37 -2.02 10.66
C GLU A 2 -22.85 -1.02 9.60
N LEU A 3 -22.29 -1.10 8.39
CA LEU A 3 -22.68 -0.24 7.27
C LEU A 3 -23.93 -0.81 6.60
N ASP A 4 -24.93 0.04 6.35
CA ASP A 4 -26.06 -0.35 5.47
C ASP A 4 -25.62 -0.25 4.01
N LEU A 5 -25.33 -1.41 3.41
CA LEU A 5 -24.84 -1.53 2.03
C LEU A 5 -25.89 -2.08 1.07
N ASN A 6 -27.16 -2.14 1.49
CA ASN A 6 -28.22 -2.70 0.67
C ASN A 6 -28.54 -1.81 -0.54
N GLY A 7 -28.68 -2.42 -1.71
CA GLY A 7 -28.99 -1.72 -2.96
C GLY A 7 -27.84 -0.92 -3.57
N ILE A 8 -26.64 -0.97 -2.99
CA ILE A 8 -25.44 -0.34 -3.57
C ILE A 8 -24.88 -1.25 -4.69
N ASN A 9 -24.67 -0.69 -5.88
CA ASN A 9 -24.10 -1.43 -7.01
C ASN A 9 -22.57 -1.65 -6.86
N ALA A 10 -22.04 -2.61 -7.64
CA ALA A 10 -20.63 -3.01 -7.57
C ALA A 10 -19.63 -1.87 -7.79
N ASP A 11 -19.89 -0.98 -8.77
CA ASP A 11 -19.00 0.17 -9.03
C ASP A 11 -18.98 1.17 -7.88
N SER A 12 -20.12 1.42 -7.24
CA SER A 12 -20.22 2.26 -6.06
C SER A 12 -19.46 1.65 -4.89
N LEU A 13 -19.56 0.33 -4.67
CA LEU A 13 -18.77 -0.36 -3.65
C LEU A 13 -17.26 -0.24 -3.91
N VAL A 14 -16.82 -0.32 -5.17
CA VAL A 14 -15.41 -0.07 -5.55
C VAL A 14 -14.97 1.35 -5.17
N GLN A 15 -15.81 2.38 -5.43
CA GLN A 15 -15.47 3.74 -5.02
C GLN A 15 -15.42 3.90 -3.49
N MET A 16 -16.33 3.23 -2.78
CA MET A 16 -16.32 3.22 -1.31
C MET A 16 -15.07 2.54 -0.75
N LEU A 17 -14.59 1.45 -1.37
CA LEU A 17 -13.32 0.80 -1.01
C LEU A 17 -12.14 1.75 -1.20
N LYS A 18 -12.04 2.44 -2.35
CA LYS A 18 -10.96 3.41 -2.63
C LYS A 18 -10.97 4.57 -1.63
N ALA A 19 -12.15 5.09 -1.31
CA ALA A 19 -12.30 6.15 -0.31
C ALA A 19 -11.91 5.65 1.08
N SER A 20 -12.38 4.46 1.48
CA SER A 20 -12.06 3.86 2.78
C SER A 20 -10.58 3.57 2.94
N PHE A 21 -9.92 3.10 1.87
CA PHE A 21 -8.47 2.90 1.82
C PHE A 21 -7.71 4.21 2.02
N THR A 22 -8.13 5.28 1.35
CA THR A 22 -7.53 6.62 1.51
C THR A 22 -7.68 7.16 2.94
N LEU A 23 -8.76 6.78 3.63
CA LEU A 23 -9.05 7.18 5.00
C LEU A 23 -8.51 6.18 6.05
N GLU A 24 -7.80 5.14 5.62
CA GLU A 24 -7.33 4.04 6.48
C GLU A 24 -8.46 3.40 7.34
N ASN A 25 -9.69 3.38 6.82
CA ASN A 25 -10.86 2.80 7.48
C ASN A 25 -10.91 1.28 7.24
N TRP A 26 -10.02 0.54 7.90
CA TRP A 26 -9.85 -0.90 7.70
C TRP A 26 -11.12 -1.69 8.01
N ASP A 27 -11.83 -1.39 9.11
CA ASP A 27 -13.09 -2.04 9.46
C ASP A 27 -14.19 -1.82 8.40
N GLY A 28 -14.22 -0.63 7.80
CA GLY A 28 -15.12 -0.33 6.67
C GLY A 28 -14.76 -1.15 5.43
N ILE A 29 -13.47 -1.28 5.11
CA ILE A 29 -13.00 -2.10 3.99
C ILE A 29 -13.44 -3.54 4.12
N LEU A 30 -13.35 -4.15 5.31
CA LEU A 30 -13.79 -5.55 5.51
C LEU A 30 -15.25 -5.75 5.09
N GLN A 31 -16.15 -4.87 5.55
CA GLN A 31 -17.58 -4.96 5.27
C GLN A 31 -17.90 -4.69 3.78
N ILE A 32 -17.29 -3.64 3.21
CA ILE A 32 -17.55 -3.25 1.82
C ILE A 32 -17.00 -4.31 0.85
N ALA A 33 -15.81 -4.87 1.14
CA ALA A 33 -15.22 -5.92 0.34
C ALA A 33 -16.05 -7.21 0.36
N ASP A 34 -16.54 -7.63 1.53
CA ASP A 34 -17.41 -8.80 1.63
C ASP A 34 -18.72 -8.62 0.86
N LYS A 35 -19.31 -7.42 0.94
CA LYS A 35 -20.50 -7.09 0.15
C LYS A 35 -20.21 -7.14 -1.35
N LEU A 36 -19.11 -6.52 -1.80
CA LEU A 36 -18.73 -6.52 -3.22
C LEU A 36 -18.51 -7.96 -3.72
N TYR A 37 -17.76 -8.76 -2.98
CA TYR A 37 -17.50 -10.15 -3.34
C TYR A 37 -18.80 -10.96 -3.42
N SER A 38 -19.71 -10.81 -2.45
CA SER A 38 -21.00 -11.50 -2.44
C SER A 38 -21.87 -11.13 -3.64
N GLU A 39 -21.96 -9.85 -4.00
CA GLU A 39 -22.74 -9.39 -5.16
C GLU A 39 -22.16 -9.96 -6.46
N ILE A 40 -20.84 -9.90 -6.61
CA ILE A 40 -20.16 -10.38 -7.81
C ILE A 40 -20.26 -11.90 -7.96
N ASN A 41 -20.14 -12.63 -6.85
CA ASN A 41 -20.37 -14.08 -6.84
C ASN A 41 -21.81 -14.44 -7.21
N HIS A 42 -22.79 -13.63 -6.80
CA HIS A 42 -24.18 -13.80 -7.20
C HIS A 42 -24.37 -13.61 -8.71
N PHE A 43 -23.83 -12.54 -9.28
CA PHE A 43 -23.86 -12.27 -10.73
C PHE A 43 -23.21 -13.40 -11.53
N TYR A 44 -22.01 -13.83 -11.11
CA TYR A 44 -21.30 -14.93 -11.76
C TYR A 44 -22.11 -16.24 -11.73
N SER A 45 -22.77 -16.54 -10.61
CA SER A 45 -23.59 -17.73 -10.45
C SER A 45 -24.83 -17.72 -11.34
N ILE A 46 -25.43 -16.55 -11.60
CA ILE A 46 -26.55 -16.41 -12.53
C ILE A 46 -26.07 -16.67 -13.96
N ASN A 47 -24.98 -16.02 -14.40
CA ASN A 47 -24.46 -16.20 -15.76
C ASN A 47 -24.06 -17.65 -16.05
N GLN A 48 -23.45 -18.34 -15.08
CA GLN A 48 -23.13 -19.77 -15.25
C GLN A 48 -24.38 -20.64 -15.47
N ARG A 49 -25.48 -20.36 -14.77
CA ARG A 49 -26.73 -21.10 -14.95
C ARG A 49 -27.35 -20.79 -16.31
N GLU A 50 -27.41 -19.53 -16.68
CA GLU A 50 -27.95 -19.08 -17.97
C GLU A 50 -27.16 -19.69 -19.13
N SER A 51 -25.82 -19.68 -19.05
CA SER A 51 -24.93 -20.29 -20.05
C SER A 51 -25.17 -21.82 -20.17
N THR A 52 -25.31 -22.52 -19.03
CA THR A 52 -25.63 -23.95 -19.01
C THR A 52 -26.99 -24.25 -19.65
N ASP A 53 -27.97 -23.37 -19.46
CA ASP A 53 -29.32 -23.48 -20.02
C ASP A 53 -29.41 -22.98 -21.48
N GLY A 54 -28.29 -22.54 -22.08
CA GLY A 54 -28.23 -21.98 -23.43
C GLY A 54 -28.94 -20.64 -23.58
N GLN A 55 -29.17 -19.94 -22.47
CA GLN A 55 -29.77 -18.61 -22.43
C GLN A 55 -28.71 -17.54 -22.67
N LYS A 56 -29.16 -16.35 -23.10
CA LYS A 56 -28.28 -15.18 -23.20
C LYS A 56 -27.96 -14.70 -21.79
N GLU A 57 -26.68 -14.53 -21.49
CA GLU A 57 -26.21 -13.99 -20.22
C GLU A 57 -26.79 -12.62 -19.91
N SER A 58 -27.14 -12.44 -18.64
CA SER A 58 -27.61 -11.21 -18.05
C SER A 58 -26.52 -10.14 -18.04
N ASP A 59 -26.88 -8.93 -18.48
CA ASP A 59 -26.02 -7.74 -18.35
C ASP A 59 -26.31 -7.06 -17.01
N PHE A 60 -25.37 -7.19 -16.07
CA PHE A 60 -25.44 -6.56 -14.76
C PHE A 60 -24.92 -5.11 -14.75
N GLY A 61 -24.58 -4.54 -15.90
CA GLY A 61 -24.12 -3.16 -16.03
C GLY A 61 -22.75 -2.90 -15.42
N LEU A 62 -21.90 -3.93 -15.32
CA LEU A 62 -20.54 -3.81 -14.82
C LEU A 62 -19.67 -3.00 -15.80
N LYS A 63 -18.90 -2.04 -15.29
CA LYS A 63 -18.01 -1.19 -16.11
C LYS A 63 -16.67 -1.84 -16.44
N ARG A 64 -16.29 -2.91 -15.73
CA ARG A 64 -15.06 -3.68 -15.94
C ARG A 64 -15.38 -5.18 -15.94
N SER A 65 -14.38 -6.00 -16.28
CA SER A 65 -14.47 -7.45 -16.17
C SER A 65 -14.87 -7.89 -14.75
N ILE A 66 -15.64 -8.98 -14.64
CA ILE A 66 -16.01 -9.56 -13.34
C ILE A 66 -14.78 -9.95 -12.50
N VAL A 67 -13.68 -10.33 -13.17
CA VAL A 67 -12.36 -10.63 -12.59
C VAL A 67 -11.87 -9.45 -11.77
N TYR A 68 -12.01 -8.22 -12.30
CA TYR A 68 -11.57 -7.01 -11.60
C TYR A 68 -12.23 -6.90 -10.23
N TYR A 69 -13.54 -7.13 -10.14
CA TYR A 69 -14.24 -6.94 -8.88
C TYR A 69 -13.95 -8.06 -7.87
N PHE A 70 -13.78 -9.30 -8.32
CA PHE A 70 -13.31 -10.40 -7.47
C PHE A 70 -11.91 -10.12 -6.91
N GLY A 71 -10.96 -9.77 -7.79
CA GLY A 71 -9.60 -9.44 -7.38
C GLY A 71 -9.56 -8.21 -6.47
N PHE A 72 -10.26 -7.13 -6.83
CA PHE A 72 -10.23 -5.87 -6.08
C PHE A 72 -10.81 -6.02 -4.67
N SER A 73 -11.92 -6.74 -4.53
CA SER A 73 -12.54 -6.97 -3.21
C SER A 73 -11.61 -7.75 -2.28
N MET A 74 -11.07 -8.89 -2.71
CA MET A 74 -10.22 -9.72 -1.87
C MET A 74 -8.83 -9.13 -1.65
N CYS A 75 -8.26 -8.43 -2.64
CA CYS A 75 -7.01 -7.71 -2.48
C CYS A 75 -7.12 -6.63 -1.39
N LEU A 76 -8.12 -5.75 -1.46
CA LEU A 76 -8.32 -4.69 -0.46
C LEU A 76 -8.64 -5.25 0.92
N LYS A 77 -9.43 -6.34 1.00
CA LYS A 77 -9.69 -7.02 2.27
C LYS A 77 -8.41 -7.61 2.86
N GLY A 78 -7.58 -8.26 2.04
CA GLY A 78 -6.29 -8.80 2.44
C GLY A 78 -5.36 -7.73 3.00
N ILE A 79 -5.24 -6.59 2.31
CA ILE A 79 -4.44 -5.45 2.79
C ILE A 79 -4.98 -4.90 4.11
N ALA A 80 -6.30 -4.74 4.26
CA ALA A 80 -6.88 -4.26 5.51
C ALA A 80 -6.58 -5.22 6.68
N LEU A 81 -6.69 -6.53 6.46
CA LEU A 81 -6.35 -7.55 7.46
C LEU A 81 -4.86 -7.54 7.82
N GLU A 82 -3.97 -7.37 6.82
CA GLU A 82 -2.53 -7.18 7.03
C GLU A 82 -2.24 -5.98 7.94
N LYS A 83 -2.82 -4.81 7.62
CA LYS A 83 -2.66 -3.59 8.44
C LYS A 83 -3.22 -3.73 9.85
N MET A 84 -4.18 -4.63 10.06
CA MET A 84 -4.72 -4.98 11.38
C MET A 84 -3.93 -6.09 12.09
N GLY A 85 -2.87 -6.64 11.49
CA GLY A 85 -2.07 -7.74 12.04
C GLY A 85 -2.72 -9.12 11.97
N ARG A 86 -3.80 -9.27 11.18
CA ARG A 86 -4.56 -10.53 11.01
C ARG A 86 -4.04 -11.30 9.80
N TYR A 87 -2.78 -11.73 9.89
CA TYR A 87 -2.01 -12.24 8.76
C TYR A 87 -2.55 -13.53 8.14
N GLU A 88 -3.07 -14.46 8.94
CA GLU A 88 -3.64 -15.70 8.39
C GLU A 88 -4.88 -15.43 7.53
N GLU A 89 -5.79 -14.60 8.03
CA GLU A 89 -6.99 -14.20 7.27
C GLU A 89 -6.62 -13.37 6.03
N ALA A 90 -5.54 -12.60 6.08
CA ALA A 90 -5.00 -11.91 4.91
C ALA A 90 -4.52 -12.90 3.85
N ARG A 91 -3.84 -14.00 4.23
CA ARG A 91 -3.43 -15.08 3.31
C ARG A 91 -4.62 -15.82 2.72
N GLU A 92 -5.67 -16.05 3.50
CA GLU A 92 -6.93 -16.59 2.97
C GLU A 92 -7.52 -15.68 1.89
N CYS A 93 -7.49 -14.36 2.09
CA CYS A 93 -7.91 -13.41 1.06
C CYS A 93 -7.01 -13.48 -0.18
N ILE A 94 -5.69 -13.58 -0.01
CA ILE A 94 -4.75 -13.76 -1.13
C ILE A 94 -5.09 -14.98 -1.98
N SER A 95 -5.36 -16.12 -1.34
CA SER A 95 -5.70 -17.34 -2.05
C SER A 95 -6.94 -17.22 -2.95
N LYS A 96 -7.84 -16.26 -2.67
CA LYS A 96 -9.06 -16.03 -3.45
C LYS A 96 -8.85 -15.18 -4.70
N TYR A 97 -7.72 -14.46 -4.81
CA TYR A 97 -7.44 -13.63 -5.98
C TYR A 97 -6.13 -13.97 -6.69
N GLU A 98 -5.29 -14.85 -6.12
CA GLU A 98 -4.03 -15.28 -6.76
C GLU A 98 -4.26 -16.11 -8.01
N GLU A 99 -5.37 -16.84 -8.07
CA GLU A 99 -5.79 -17.66 -9.19
C GLU A 99 -7.25 -17.35 -9.53
N LEU A 100 -7.43 -16.53 -10.56
CA LEU A 100 -8.74 -16.14 -11.08
C LEU A 100 -9.02 -16.75 -12.47
N GLY A 101 -8.15 -17.65 -12.95
CA GLY A 101 -8.30 -18.31 -14.24
C GLY A 101 -9.48 -19.29 -14.33
N TRP A 102 -10.15 -19.59 -13.22
CA TRP A 102 -11.39 -20.37 -13.19
C TRP A 102 -12.61 -19.60 -13.72
N ILE A 103 -12.51 -18.27 -13.89
CA ILE A 103 -13.58 -17.45 -14.47
C ILE A 103 -13.62 -17.70 -15.98
N ASN A 104 -14.78 -18.15 -16.47
CA ASN A 104 -14.97 -18.48 -17.89
C ASN A 104 -15.22 -17.23 -18.74
N ASP A 105 -15.09 -17.40 -20.06
CA ASP A 105 -15.51 -16.43 -21.08
C ASP A 105 -14.87 -15.04 -20.95
N MET A 106 -13.60 -15.01 -20.51
CA MET A 106 -12.82 -13.79 -20.37
C MET A 106 -12.29 -13.30 -21.72
N ASP A 107 -12.44 -11.99 -21.97
CA ASP A 107 -11.74 -11.29 -23.04
C ASP A 107 -10.28 -10.98 -22.64
N ALA A 108 -9.54 -10.32 -23.55
CA ALA A 108 -8.15 -9.93 -23.28
C ALA A 108 -8.02 -9.00 -22.06
N GLY A 109 -9.05 -8.18 -21.77
CA GLY A 109 -9.07 -7.32 -20.59
C GLY A 109 -9.22 -8.13 -19.30
N GLY A 110 -10.07 -9.15 -19.30
CA GLY A 110 -10.22 -10.08 -18.18
C GLY A 110 -8.92 -10.83 -17.86
N TRP A 111 -8.24 -11.36 -18.88
CA TRP A 111 -6.96 -12.04 -18.69
C TRP A 111 -5.85 -11.12 -18.16
N ALA A 112 -5.83 -9.85 -18.59
CA ALA A 112 -4.90 -8.87 -18.03
C ALA A 112 -5.15 -8.61 -16.53
N GLU A 113 -6.41 -8.64 -16.08
CA GLU A 113 -6.73 -8.56 -14.65
C GLU A 113 -6.25 -9.80 -13.88
N VAL A 114 -6.40 -11.02 -14.46
CA VAL A 114 -5.91 -12.25 -13.84
C VAL A 114 -4.40 -12.17 -13.60
N GLU A 115 -3.64 -11.78 -14.63
CA GLU A 115 -2.18 -11.63 -14.53
C GLU A 115 -1.81 -10.58 -13.47
N TYR A 116 -2.44 -9.40 -13.52
CA TYR A 116 -2.23 -8.35 -12.53
C TYR A 116 -2.47 -8.84 -11.08
N TYR A 117 -3.61 -9.47 -10.81
CA TYR A 117 -3.92 -9.93 -9.45
C TYR A 117 -3.03 -11.09 -8.99
N SER A 118 -2.54 -11.92 -9.91
CA SER A 118 -1.54 -12.95 -9.60
C SER A 118 -0.21 -12.34 -9.16
N GLU A 119 0.26 -11.29 -9.85
CA GLU A 119 1.48 -10.58 -9.48
C GLU A 119 1.33 -9.84 -8.13
N ILE A 120 0.20 -9.15 -7.93
CA ILE A 120 -0.11 -8.47 -6.67
C ILE A 120 -0.27 -9.47 -5.52
N ALA A 121 -0.79 -10.67 -5.76
CA ALA A 121 -0.87 -11.73 -4.76
C ALA A 121 0.52 -12.11 -4.26
N ARG A 122 1.47 -12.28 -5.18
CA ARG A 122 2.87 -12.60 -4.85
C ARG A 122 3.51 -11.49 -4.01
N ALA A 123 3.35 -10.22 -4.39
CA ALA A 123 3.85 -9.08 -3.63
C ALA A 123 3.28 -9.05 -2.20
N ASN A 124 1.96 -9.21 -2.06
CA ASN A 124 1.30 -9.18 -0.77
C ASN A 124 1.69 -10.36 0.13
N ARG A 125 2.00 -11.55 -0.41
CA ARG A 125 2.56 -12.66 0.37
C ARG A 125 3.90 -12.28 1.00
N TYR A 126 4.80 -11.71 0.22
CA TYR A 126 6.10 -11.25 0.73
C TYR A 126 5.95 -10.21 1.84
N VAL A 127 5.03 -9.26 1.68
CA VAL A 127 4.73 -8.26 2.71
C VAL A 127 4.32 -8.91 4.02
N ILE A 128 3.41 -9.90 3.98
CA ILE A 128 2.96 -10.59 5.19
C ILE A 128 4.11 -11.38 5.82
N ASP A 129 4.90 -12.11 5.01
CA ASP A 129 6.03 -12.88 5.50
C ASP A 129 7.09 -11.98 6.18
N LEU A 130 7.40 -10.83 5.58
CA LEU A 130 8.27 -9.82 6.19
C LEU A 130 7.67 -9.25 7.49
N ASN A 131 6.37 -8.99 7.53
CA ASN A 131 5.70 -8.49 8.72
C ASN A 131 5.74 -9.48 9.89
N GLU A 132 5.78 -10.78 9.61
CA GLU A 132 5.97 -11.86 10.58
C GLU A 132 7.44 -12.12 10.93
N GLY A 133 8.38 -11.45 10.25
CA GLY A 133 9.82 -11.53 10.52
C GLY A 133 10.55 -12.60 9.70
N ASN A 134 9.88 -13.19 8.72
CA ASN A 134 10.53 -14.12 7.79
C ASN A 134 11.31 -13.32 6.73
N THR A 135 12.58 -13.05 6.99
CA THR A 135 13.45 -12.30 6.07
C THR A 135 13.99 -13.14 4.91
N GLU A 136 13.77 -14.45 4.90
CA GLU A 136 14.24 -15.34 3.83
C GLU A 136 13.59 -15.03 2.48
N VAL A 137 12.41 -14.39 2.49
CA VAL A 137 11.69 -13.98 1.27
C VAL A 137 12.28 -12.74 0.61
N LEU A 138 13.16 -12.00 1.31
CA LEU A 138 13.65 -10.70 0.85
C LEU A 138 14.31 -10.77 -0.53
N PRO A 139 15.23 -11.72 -0.84
CA PRO A 139 15.86 -11.78 -2.16
C PRO A 139 14.86 -11.89 -3.32
N ASP A 140 13.83 -12.75 -3.17
CA ASP A 140 12.80 -12.93 -4.19
C ASP A 140 11.88 -11.73 -4.29
N TYR A 141 11.64 -11.03 -3.17
CA TYR A 141 10.90 -9.78 -3.17
C TYR A 141 11.67 -8.67 -3.88
N LEU A 142 12.99 -8.56 -3.67
CA LEU A 142 13.81 -7.57 -4.38
C LEU A 142 13.83 -7.84 -5.90
N VAL A 143 13.85 -9.10 -6.32
CA VAL A 143 13.69 -9.46 -7.75
C VAL A 143 12.36 -8.94 -8.30
N PHE A 144 11.27 -9.09 -7.55
CA PHE A 144 9.97 -8.55 -7.95
C PHE A 144 10.01 -7.02 -8.08
N LEU A 145 10.54 -6.31 -7.08
CA LEU A 145 10.56 -4.84 -7.06
C LEU A 145 11.40 -4.24 -8.19
N ARG A 146 12.49 -4.90 -8.60
CA ARG A 146 13.33 -4.45 -9.75
C ARG A 146 12.56 -4.34 -11.07
N HIS A 147 11.49 -5.12 -11.22
CA HIS A 147 10.72 -5.18 -12.47
C HIS A 147 9.37 -4.46 -12.37
N ASN A 148 8.98 -3.99 -11.17
CA ASN A 148 7.66 -3.44 -10.89
C ASN A 148 7.76 -2.04 -10.27
N TYR A 149 7.97 -1.02 -11.10
CA TYR A 149 8.20 0.36 -10.67
C TYR A 149 7.07 0.95 -9.81
N GLU A 150 5.81 0.59 -10.08
CA GLU A 150 4.66 1.07 -9.31
C GLU A 150 4.64 0.50 -7.87
N GLU A 151 5.20 -0.70 -7.69
CA GLU A 151 5.27 -1.40 -6.40
C GLU A 151 6.56 -1.09 -5.61
N LEU A 152 7.52 -0.39 -6.23
CA LEU A 152 8.82 -0.11 -5.61
C LEU A 152 8.69 0.64 -4.28
N LEU A 153 8.02 1.79 -4.28
CA LEU A 153 7.93 2.62 -3.08
C LEU A 153 7.06 1.98 -1.96
N PRO A 154 5.88 1.39 -2.26
CA PRO A 154 5.16 0.58 -1.30
C PRO A 154 6.01 -0.57 -0.73
N GLY A 155 6.73 -1.31 -1.58
CA GLY A 155 7.54 -2.43 -1.12
C GLY A 155 8.71 -2.00 -0.25
N MET A 156 9.40 -0.92 -0.60
CA MET A 156 10.47 -0.34 0.22
C MET A 156 9.97 0.18 1.58
N THR A 157 8.73 0.68 1.63
CA THR A 157 8.06 1.06 2.88
C THR A 157 7.89 -0.17 3.78
N HIS A 158 7.35 -1.28 3.25
CA HIS A 158 7.19 -2.53 3.99
C HIS A 158 8.52 -3.15 4.45
N ILE A 159 9.55 -3.10 3.60
CA ILE A 159 10.90 -3.57 3.98
C ILE A 159 11.44 -2.76 5.16
N LEU A 160 11.29 -1.43 5.15
CA LEU A 160 11.72 -0.58 6.27
C LEU A 160 10.90 -0.82 7.54
N GLU A 161 9.57 -0.96 7.42
CA GLU A 161 8.70 -1.28 8.55
C GLU A 161 9.11 -2.61 9.21
N SER A 162 9.35 -3.64 8.41
CA SER A 162 9.80 -4.95 8.88
C SER A 162 11.20 -4.87 9.49
N ALA A 163 12.16 -4.21 8.83
CA ALA A 163 13.52 -4.01 9.34
C ALA A 163 13.54 -3.29 10.70
N ILE A 164 12.69 -2.27 10.86
CA ILE A 164 12.52 -1.55 12.14
C ILE A 164 11.90 -2.45 13.21
N LYS A 165 10.89 -3.25 12.84
CA LYS A 165 10.13 -4.10 13.78
C LYS A 165 10.95 -5.30 14.27
N HIS A 166 11.74 -5.90 13.37
CA HIS A 166 12.48 -7.15 13.60
C HIS A 166 14.00 -6.94 13.70
N GLU A 167 14.44 -5.68 13.70
CA GLU A 167 15.82 -5.26 13.99
C GLU A 167 16.88 -5.88 13.07
N TYR A 168 16.61 -5.94 11.76
CA TYR A 168 17.57 -6.40 10.75
C TYR A 168 18.03 -5.29 9.81
N ASN A 169 19.21 -5.47 9.21
CA ASN A 169 19.84 -4.49 8.34
C ASN A 169 19.34 -4.59 6.90
N VAL A 170 19.04 -3.44 6.28
CA VAL A 170 18.64 -3.28 4.87
C VAL A 170 19.44 -2.18 4.18
N ASP A 171 20.64 -1.86 4.66
CA ASP A 171 21.45 -0.76 4.12
C ASP A 171 21.81 -1.00 2.64
N GLU A 172 22.20 -2.23 2.30
CA GLU A 172 22.51 -2.62 0.92
C GLU A 172 21.30 -2.47 0.01
N VAL A 173 20.10 -2.80 0.49
CA VAL A 173 18.84 -2.63 -0.24
C VAL A 173 18.55 -1.15 -0.47
N LEU A 174 18.71 -0.30 0.55
CA LEU A 174 18.52 1.14 0.42
C LEU A 174 19.53 1.78 -0.54
N ILE A 175 20.75 1.27 -0.61
CA ILE A 175 21.77 1.71 -1.58
C ILE A 175 21.36 1.29 -2.99
N GLU A 176 20.94 0.03 -3.17
CA GLU A 176 20.54 -0.52 -4.47
C GLU A 176 19.42 0.30 -5.13
N PHE A 177 18.35 0.59 -4.39
CA PHE A 177 17.16 1.26 -4.94
C PHE A 177 17.24 2.79 -4.89
N LYS A 178 18.35 3.37 -4.40
CA LYS A 178 18.48 4.82 -4.20
C LYS A 178 18.18 5.62 -5.47
N GLU A 179 18.88 5.33 -6.57
CA GLU A 179 18.75 6.08 -7.82
C GLU A 179 17.35 5.95 -8.42
N GLN A 180 16.76 4.76 -8.33
CA GLN A 180 15.40 4.51 -8.83
C GLN A 180 14.38 5.35 -8.05
N ILE A 181 14.45 5.35 -6.72
CA ILE A 181 13.53 6.14 -5.88
C ILE A 181 13.73 7.64 -6.10
N GLU A 182 14.98 8.11 -6.18
CA GLU A 182 15.30 9.52 -6.43
C GLU A 182 14.77 9.98 -7.81
N SER A 183 14.89 9.14 -8.85
CA SER A 183 14.34 9.45 -10.18
C SER A 183 12.81 9.60 -10.21
N MET A 184 12.13 9.01 -9.23
CA MET A 184 10.67 9.04 -9.12
C MET A 184 10.17 10.16 -8.20
N GLU A 185 11.06 10.94 -7.60
CA GLU A 185 10.68 12.02 -6.69
C GLU A 185 9.68 12.98 -7.34
N GLU A 186 9.95 13.43 -8.57
CA GLU A 186 9.04 14.31 -9.33
C GLU A 186 7.69 13.64 -9.64
N TYR A 187 7.68 12.34 -9.92
CA TYR A 187 6.46 11.57 -10.13
C TYR A 187 5.61 11.53 -8.85
N TYR A 188 6.24 11.28 -7.70
CA TYR A 188 5.56 11.23 -6.40
C TYR A 188 5.06 12.60 -5.92
N GLU A 189 5.71 13.70 -6.30
CA GLU A 189 5.26 15.06 -6.02
C GLU A 189 3.94 15.44 -6.74
N THR A 190 3.53 14.70 -7.78
CA THR A 190 2.28 14.96 -8.52
C THR A 190 1.03 14.32 -7.88
N LYS A 191 0.64 14.87 -6.73
CA LYS A 191 -0.71 14.86 -6.10
C LYS A 191 -1.41 13.53 -5.74
N ARG A 192 -0.89 12.34 -6.02
CA ARG A 192 -1.48 11.07 -5.50
C ARG A 192 -0.56 10.20 -4.65
N ASN A 193 0.74 10.38 -4.74
CA ASN A 193 1.70 9.49 -4.09
C ASN A 193 2.67 10.21 -3.14
N ILE A 194 2.53 11.51 -2.95
CA ILE A 194 3.42 12.28 -2.07
C ILE A 194 3.38 11.77 -0.63
N ARG A 195 2.21 11.30 -0.17
CA ARG A 195 2.05 10.75 1.17
C ARG A 195 2.87 9.48 1.36
N TYR A 196 2.82 8.56 0.39
CA TYR A 196 3.66 7.35 0.38
C TYR A 196 5.15 7.71 0.41
N TYR A 197 5.54 8.73 -0.36
CA TYR A 197 6.94 9.17 -0.39
C TYR A 197 7.38 9.77 0.95
N LEU A 198 6.55 10.62 1.56
CA LEU A 198 6.83 11.18 2.88
C LEU A 198 6.87 10.11 3.99
N ASP A 199 5.98 9.11 3.93
CA ASP A 199 6.02 7.97 4.86
C ASP A 199 7.28 7.13 4.67
N PHE A 200 7.71 6.86 3.42
CA PHE A 200 8.99 6.21 3.13
C PHE A 200 10.19 7.00 3.69
N ILE A 201 10.27 8.31 3.43
CA ILE A 201 11.35 9.17 3.93
C ILE A 201 11.39 9.13 5.47
N TYR A 202 10.22 9.24 6.12
CA TYR A 202 10.11 9.17 7.57
C TYR A 202 10.61 7.81 8.10
N LEU A 203 10.19 6.71 7.50
CA LEU A 203 10.64 5.37 7.89
C LEU A 203 12.15 5.20 7.69
N LYS A 204 12.70 5.69 6.58
CA LYS A 204 14.15 5.67 6.32
C LYS A 204 14.91 6.43 7.40
N ALA A 205 14.46 7.62 7.79
CA ALA A 205 15.06 8.36 8.89
C ALA A 205 14.96 7.60 10.23
N LYS A 206 13.80 7.02 10.52
CA LYS A 206 13.59 6.22 11.73
C LYS A 206 14.54 5.03 11.78
N TYR A 207 14.66 4.28 10.69
CA TYR A 207 15.58 3.16 10.54
C TYR A 207 17.03 3.59 10.77
N TYR A 208 17.50 4.64 10.09
CA TYR A 208 18.85 5.18 10.32
C TYR A 208 19.08 5.64 11.75
N SER A 209 18.08 6.23 12.40
CA SER A 209 18.20 6.64 13.81
C SER A 209 18.39 5.45 14.76
N LEU A 210 17.75 4.32 14.48
CA LEU A 210 17.85 3.10 15.28
C LEU A 210 19.19 2.39 15.06
N ASN A 211 19.75 2.48 13.86
CA ASN A 211 21.04 1.86 13.50
C ASN A 211 22.25 2.76 13.79
N GLY A 212 22.06 3.88 14.50
CA GLY A 212 23.14 4.78 14.91
C GLY A 212 23.63 5.73 13.82
N ASN A 213 23.03 5.74 12.63
CA ASN A 213 23.29 6.74 11.59
C ASN A 213 22.47 8.03 11.86
N ILE A 214 22.78 8.66 12.99
CA ILE A 214 22.02 9.80 13.52
C ILE A 214 22.12 11.03 12.62
N TYR A 215 23.30 11.30 12.05
CA TYR A 215 23.53 12.46 11.19
C TYR A 215 22.62 12.43 9.96
N ASP A 216 22.59 11.30 9.24
CA ASP A 216 21.74 11.15 8.06
C ASP A 216 20.26 11.13 8.44
N ALA A 217 19.90 10.46 9.54
CA ALA A 217 18.52 10.46 10.04
C ALA A 217 18.00 11.89 10.26
N ILE A 218 18.78 12.76 10.90
CA ILE A 218 18.41 14.16 11.15
C ILE A 218 18.27 14.94 9.85
N ASN A 219 19.20 14.78 8.90
CA ASN A 219 19.12 15.45 7.59
C ASN A 219 17.86 15.03 6.81
N ILE A 220 17.54 13.74 6.83
CA ILE A 220 16.34 13.19 6.20
C ILE A 220 15.07 13.71 6.89
N LEU A 221 15.05 13.83 8.22
CA LEU A 221 13.91 14.43 8.95
C LEU A 221 13.70 15.89 8.59
N SER A 222 14.78 16.68 8.50
CA SER A 222 14.68 18.07 8.05
C SER A 222 14.12 18.17 6.63
N TYR A 223 14.52 17.27 5.74
CA TYR A 223 13.95 17.18 4.39
C TYR A 223 12.47 16.82 4.43
N ALA A 224 12.09 15.77 5.17
CA ALA A 224 10.71 15.33 5.33
C ALA A 224 9.78 16.45 5.83
N MET A 225 10.24 17.22 6.83
CA MET A 225 9.47 18.36 7.37
C MET A 225 9.31 19.48 6.34
N ALA A 226 10.38 19.87 5.64
CA ALA A 226 10.30 20.90 4.61
C ALA A 226 9.36 20.49 3.47
N SER A 227 9.44 19.25 3.01
CA SER A 227 8.54 18.69 2.00
C SER A 227 7.10 18.61 2.51
N SER A 228 6.88 18.20 3.76
CA SER A 228 5.55 18.17 4.37
C SER A 228 4.90 19.56 4.42
N VAL A 229 5.66 20.62 4.72
CA VAL A 229 5.17 22.02 4.65
C VAL A 229 4.82 22.41 3.22
N LYS A 230 5.71 22.14 2.24
CA LYS A 230 5.47 22.39 0.81
C LYS A 230 4.18 21.74 0.32
N PHE A 231 3.89 20.52 0.78
CA PHE A 231 2.75 19.72 0.34
C PHE A 231 1.53 19.76 1.24
N LYS A 232 1.56 20.53 2.33
CA LYS A 232 0.48 20.63 3.34
C LYS A 232 0.11 19.29 3.97
N ASP A 233 1.11 18.45 4.24
CA ASP A 233 0.94 17.17 4.94
C ASP A 233 1.24 17.31 6.44
N ASP A 234 0.23 17.70 7.22
CA ASP A 234 0.38 17.89 8.66
C ASP A 234 0.76 16.61 9.41
N THR A 235 0.39 15.44 8.88
CA THR A 235 0.67 14.15 9.52
C THR A 235 2.15 13.81 9.37
N GLY A 236 2.71 13.97 8.17
CA GLY A 236 4.12 13.72 7.88
C GLY A 236 5.03 14.68 8.65
N PHE A 237 4.62 15.95 8.72
CA PHE A 237 5.30 16.96 9.51
C PHE A 237 5.34 16.58 11.00
N ARG A 238 4.18 16.28 11.60
CA ARG A 238 4.08 15.92 13.03
C ARG A 238 4.94 14.71 13.39
N LYS A 239 4.90 13.64 12.58
CA LYS A 239 5.72 12.44 12.79
C LYS A 239 7.22 12.77 12.73
N SER A 240 7.63 13.55 11.72
CA SER A 240 9.03 13.91 11.51
C SER A 240 9.56 14.86 12.60
N ALA A 241 8.78 15.87 12.98
CA ALA A 241 9.11 16.79 14.06
C ALA A 241 9.23 16.08 15.41
N ALA A 242 8.31 15.17 15.72
CA ALA A 242 8.37 14.39 16.96
C ALA A 242 9.64 13.53 17.05
N LEU A 243 10.03 12.88 15.94
CA LEU A 243 11.28 12.10 15.91
C LEU A 243 12.51 13.01 15.95
N PHE A 244 12.50 14.15 15.26
CA PHE A 244 13.57 15.14 15.34
C PHE A 244 13.77 15.62 16.78
N GLU A 245 12.70 15.99 17.48
CA GLU A 245 12.75 16.45 18.87
C GLU A 245 13.31 15.38 19.80
N LYS A 246 12.98 14.10 19.57
CA LYS A 246 13.60 12.98 20.30
C LYS A 246 15.11 12.89 20.07
N LEU A 247 15.58 13.26 18.88
CA LEU A 247 16.99 13.24 18.48
C LEU A 247 17.71 14.58 18.71
N ARG A 248 17.02 15.63 19.18
CA ARG A 248 17.53 17.02 19.27
C ARG A 248 18.92 17.12 19.91
N ASN A 249 19.15 16.41 21.02
CA ASN A 249 20.42 16.48 21.74
C ASN A 249 21.61 15.86 20.97
N GLN A 250 21.36 15.23 19.84
CA GLN A 250 22.36 14.61 18.97
C GLN A 250 22.55 15.39 17.66
N THR A 251 21.88 16.54 17.51
CA THR A 251 22.00 17.42 16.34
C THR A 251 23.33 18.18 16.35
N THR A 252 23.87 18.46 15.16
CA THR A 252 24.91 19.49 15.01
C THR A 252 24.29 20.88 15.09
N PRO A 253 25.07 21.94 15.39
CA PRO A 253 24.58 23.31 15.35
C PRO A 253 23.91 23.67 14.02
N GLU A 254 24.48 23.24 12.89
CA GLU A 254 23.93 23.52 11.55
C GLU A 254 22.59 22.84 11.32
N GLN A 255 22.43 21.59 11.79
CA GLN A 255 21.17 20.86 11.69
C GLN A 255 20.08 21.51 12.55
N LEU A 256 20.45 21.94 13.76
CA LEU A 256 19.55 22.63 14.66
C LEU A 256 19.12 23.99 14.11
N ASP A 257 20.05 24.77 13.56
CA ASP A 257 19.75 26.07 12.94
C ASP A 257 18.81 25.92 11.75
N LYS A 258 19.03 24.90 10.90
CA LYS A 258 18.12 24.59 9.78
C LYS A 258 16.71 24.27 10.27
N TYR A 259 16.59 23.48 11.33
CA TYR A 259 15.30 23.14 11.93
C TYR A 259 14.59 24.37 12.51
N LEU A 260 15.31 25.20 13.26
CA LEU A 260 14.75 26.43 13.85
C LEU A 260 14.29 27.40 12.76
N GLY A 261 15.09 27.58 11.70
CA GLY A 261 14.70 28.41 10.56
C GLY A 261 13.43 27.91 9.85
N LEU A 262 13.25 26.58 9.74
CA LEU A 262 12.00 26.02 9.24
C LEU A 262 10.82 26.31 10.17
N MET A 263 10.99 26.18 11.49
CA MET A 263 9.94 26.47 12.47
C MET A 263 9.55 27.95 12.48
N GLU A 264 10.52 28.86 12.33
CA GLU A 264 10.26 30.30 12.20
C GLU A 264 9.41 30.61 10.97
N GLN A 265 9.67 29.97 9.83
CA GLN A 265 8.86 30.15 8.61
C GLN A 265 7.40 29.70 8.78
N ILE A 266 7.14 28.70 9.63
CA ILE A 266 5.79 28.17 9.88
C ILE A 266 4.98 29.09 10.81
N LEU A 267 5.64 29.86 11.67
CA LEU A 267 4.98 30.75 12.63
C LEU A 267 4.45 32.05 11.99
N VAL A 268 4.86 32.37 10.76
CA VAL A 268 4.49 33.60 10.01
C VAL A 268 3.25 33.37 9.16
#